data_AF-A0A0K0JDT2-F1
#
_entry.id   AF-A0A0K0JDT2-F1
#
_cell.length_a   1.000
_cell.length_b   1.000
_cell.length_c   1.000
_cell.angle_alpha   90.00
_cell.angle_beta   90.00
_cell.angle_gamma   90.00
#
_symmetry.space_group_name_H-M   'P 1'
#
loop_
_entity.id
_entity.type
_entity.pdbx_description
1 polymer ?
#
loop_
_entity_poly.entity_id
_entity_poly.type
_entity_poly.pdbx_seq_one_letter_code
_entity_poly.pdbx_strand_id
1 'polypeptide(L)'
;MATYYTRAVQRLFPSVVTSKSLFISMYRTIVMSKRSFSDRYYTKKHEWVIIEGNTAIVGISDFAQAALGDIVYAELPEVGKELHAGDSVGAVESVKAASDIYSPISGIVTEKNIEVESNPSLINKSAIDKGWLYKLKVKDVNELKELMNETAYEAYKKMEEQEAAH
;
A
#
# COMPACT_ATOMS: atom_id res chain seq x y z
N MET A 1 24.72 -84.67 -4.11
CA MET A 1 24.59 -85.14 -2.72
C MET A 1 23.76 -84.09 -1.98
N ALA A 2 22.44 -84.12 -2.14
CA ALA A 2 21.49 -84.90 -1.35
C ALA A 2 21.18 -84.22 0.00
N THR A 3 19.95 -83.69 0.08
CA THR A 3 19.04 -83.67 1.25
C THR A 3 19.51 -82.87 2.50
N TYR A 4 18.71 -82.07 3.20
CA TYR A 4 17.42 -82.39 3.79
C TYR A 4 16.60 -81.13 4.09
N TYR A 5 15.30 -81.27 3.81
CA TYR A 5 14.17 -80.41 4.11
C TYR A 5 13.66 -80.76 5.52
N THR A 6 13.50 -79.83 6.48
CA THR A 6 12.40 -79.93 7.47
C THR A 6 12.17 -78.66 8.31
N ARG A 7 10.93 -78.15 8.21
CA ARG A 7 9.98 -77.71 9.26
C ARG A 7 10.41 -76.59 10.25
N ALA A 8 9.75 -75.43 10.17
CA ALA A 8 8.52 -75.04 10.90
C ALA A 8 8.89 -74.33 12.24
N VAL A 9 8.24 -73.27 12.74
CA VAL A 9 6.81 -73.02 12.99
C VAL A 9 6.61 -71.51 13.26
N GLN A 10 5.46 -71.01 12.81
CA GLN A 10 4.64 -69.85 13.21
C GLN A 10 5.11 -68.91 14.34
N ARG A 11 4.87 -67.60 14.16
CA ARG A 11 3.87 -66.83 14.95
C ARG A 11 3.65 -65.40 14.41
N LEU A 12 2.38 -65.16 14.03
CA LEU A 12 1.54 -63.98 14.31
C LEU A 12 2.13 -62.57 14.10
N PHE A 13 1.61 -61.80 13.12
CA PHE A 13 0.53 -60.81 13.27
C PHE A 13 0.41 -59.95 11.99
N PRO A 14 -0.79 -59.43 11.65
CA PRO A 14 -1.10 -58.89 10.34
C PRO A 14 -1.07 -57.35 10.29
N SER A 15 -0.78 -56.76 9.12
CA SER A 15 -1.38 -55.49 8.71
C SER A 15 -1.24 -55.24 7.20
N VAL A 16 -2.40 -55.29 6.55
CA VAL A 16 -2.89 -54.41 5.47
C VAL A 16 -1.85 -53.61 4.66
N VAL A 17 -1.68 -53.97 3.39
CA VAL A 17 -1.23 -53.03 2.34
C VAL A 17 -2.29 -53.03 1.24
N THR A 18 -3.13 -52.00 1.26
CA THR A 18 -4.16 -51.76 0.25
C THR A 18 -3.61 -50.87 -0.86
N SER A 19 -3.81 -51.36 -2.09
CA SER A 19 -3.76 -50.68 -3.38
C SER A 19 -3.86 -49.15 -3.36
N LYS A 20 -2.90 -48.48 -4.01
CA LYS A 20 -3.12 -47.20 -4.68
C LYS A 20 -2.47 -47.20 -6.05
N SER A 21 -3.31 -47.46 -7.04
CA SER A 21 -3.09 -47.16 -8.45
C SER A 21 -2.57 -45.72 -8.61
N LEU A 22 -1.43 -45.60 -9.29
CA LEU A 22 -0.79 -44.34 -9.66
C LEU A 22 -1.56 -43.68 -10.81
N PHE A 23 -2.62 -42.94 -10.49
CA PHE A 23 -3.15 -41.93 -11.40
C PHE A 23 -2.39 -40.63 -11.17
N ILE A 24 -1.51 -40.32 -12.13
CA ILE A 24 -0.72 -39.11 -12.22
C ILE A 24 -1.68 -37.93 -12.37
N SER A 25 -1.83 -37.13 -11.32
CA SER A 25 -2.52 -35.85 -11.39
C SER A 25 -1.53 -34.77 -11.81
N MET A 26 -1.59 -34.39 -13.08
CA MET A 26 -0.98 -33.16 -13.59
C MET A 26 -1.74 -31.95 -13.01
N TYR A 27 -1.35 -31.48 -11.82
CA TYR A 27 -1.71 -30.14 -11.40
C TYR A 27 -0.72 -29.15 -12.02
N ARG A 28 -1.12 -28.52 -13.12
CA ARG A 28 -0.47 -27.31 -13.63
C ARG A 28 -0.50 -26.23 -12.55
N THR A 29 0.66 -25.87 -12.01
CA THR A 29 0.82 -24.66 -11.19
C THR A 29 0.62 -23.44 -12.09
N ILE A 30 -0.54 -22.79 -12.00
CA ILE A 30 -0.73 -21.44 -12.53
C ILE A 30 -0.07 -20.49 -11.55
N VAL A 31 1.12 -20.00 -11.88
CA VAL A 31 1.71 -18.86 -11.17
C VAL A 31 0.97 -17.62 -11.68
N MET A 32 -0.03 -17.18 -10.92
CA MET A 32 -0.62 -15.85 -11.10
C MET A 32 0.41 -14.82 -10.69
N SER A 33 1.11 -14.25 -11.67
CA SER A 33 1.85 -13.00 -11.51
C SER A 33 0.84 -11.95 -11.06
N LYS A 34 0.89 -11.55 -9.78
CA LYS A 34 0.27 -10.29 -9.34
C LYS A 34 0.94 -9.20 -10.14
N ARG A 35 0.26 -8.70 -11.18
CA ARG A 35 0.52 -7.37 -11.72
C ARG A 35 0.49 -6.44 -10.50
N SER A 36 1.60 -5.75 -10.23
CA SER A 36 1.67 -4.72 -9.19
C SER A 36 0.69 -3.62 -9.57
N PHE A 37 -0.57 -3.79 -9.19
CA PHE A 37 -1.49 -2.67 -9.05
C PHE A 37 -1.02 -1.99 -7.78
N SER A 38 -0.38 -0.83 -7.89
CA SER A 38 0.01 -0.07 -6.71
C SER A 38 -1.29 0.35 -6.00
N ASP A 39 -1.50 -0.15 -4.79
CA ASP A 39 -2.71 0.11 -4.03
C ASP A 39 -2.67 1.57 -3.54
N ARG A 40 -3.63 2.38 -4.00
CA ARG A 40 -3.77 3.79 -3.63
C ARG A 40 -4.91 3.96 -2.63
N TYR A 41 -4.61 4.65 -1.54
CA TYR A 41 -5.55 4.98 -0.47
C TYR A 41 -5.59 6.48 -0.23
N TYR A 42 -6.65 6.95 0.42
CA TYR A 42 -6.91 8.35 0.68
C TYR A 42 -7.35 8.59 2.12
N THR A 43 -7.00 9.76 2.64
CA THR A 43 -7.49 10.26 3.92
C THR A 43 -8.75 11.11 3.71
N LYS A 44 -9.41 11.48 4.80
CA LYS A 44 -10.47 12.51 4.81
C LYS A 44 -9.92 13.93 4.64
N LYS A 45 -8.61 14.12 4.77
CA LYS A 45 -7.91 15.40 4.59
C LYS A 45 -7.35 15.56 3.18
N HIS A 46 -7.75 14.66 2.26
CA HIS A 46 -7.41 14.67 0.84
C HIS A 46 -5.94 14.45 0.51
N GLU A 47 -5.18 13.83 1.41
CA GLU A 47 -3.91 13.18 1.06
C GLU A 47 -4.16 11.80 0.45
N TRP A 48 -3.24 11.38 -0.41
CA TRP A 48 -3.18 10.02 -0.93
C TRP A 48 -1.90 9.33 -0.49
N VAL A 49 -1.95 8.01 -0.39
CA VAL A 49 -0.80 7.14 -0.21
C VAL A 49 -0.82 5.99 -1.21
N ILE A 50 0.30 5.79 -1.91
CA ILE A 50 0.51 4.66 -2.83
C ILE A 50 1.52 3.72 -2.20
N ILE A 51 1.19 2.43 -2.15
CA ILE A 51 2.05 1.40 -1.55
C ILE A 51 2.83 0.65 -2.64
N GLU A 52 4.16 0.68 -2.52
CA GLU A 52 5.10 -0.03 -3.37
C GLU A 52 6.01 -0.90 -2.49
N GLY A 53 5.55 -2.13 -2.21
CA GLY A 53 6.24 -3.04 -1.30
C GLY A 53 6.25 -2.50 0.14
N ASN A 54 7.42 -2.09 0.63
CA ASN A 54 7.59 -1.53 1.98
C ASN A 54 7.70 0.01 1.99
N THR A 55 7.55 0.63 0.83
CA THR A 55 7.59 2.08 0.66
C THR A 55 6.19 2.60 0.44
N ALA A 56 5.84 3.66 1.18
CA ALA A 56 4.63 4.43 0.98
C ALA A 56 5.00 5.79 0.39
N ILE A 57 4.41 6.13 -0.75
CA ILE A 57 4.58 7.43 -1.41
C ILE A 57 3.36 8.27 -1.06
N VAL A 58 3.56 9.48 -0.55
CA VAL A 58 2.47 10.35 -0.06
C VAL A 58 2.41 11.64 -0.88
N GLY A 59 1.20 12.13 -1.16
CA GLY A 59 0.96 13.46 -1.72
C GLY A 59 -0.46 13.96 -1.46
N ILE A 60 -0.82 15.11 -2.03
CA ILE A 60 -2.19 15.63 -1.98
C ILE A 60 -2.95 15.32 -3.26
N SER A 61 -4.25 15.09 -3.14
CA SER A 61 -5.14 14.77 -4.25
C SER A 61 -5.32 15.94 -5.23
N ASP A 62 -5.83 15.61 -6.42
CA ASP A 62 -6.25 16.63 -7.40
C ASP A 62 -7.34 17.57 -6.86
N PHE A 63 -8.25 17.03 -6.03
CA PHE A 63 -9.29 17.83 -5.36
C PHE A 63 -8.68 18.86 -4.40
N ALA A 64 -7.68 18.46 -3.61
CA ALA A 64 -7.01 19.35 -2.66
C ALA A 64 -6.25 20.48 -3.36
N GLN A 65 -5.44 20.16 -4.38
CA GLN A 65 -4.69 21.18 -5.12
C GLN A 65 -5.64 22.16 -5.85
N ALA A 66 -6.76 21.66 -6.40
CA ALA A 66 -7.75 22.50 -7.06
C ALA A 66 -8.44 23.46 -6.09
N ALA A 67 -8.75 23.00 -4.88
CA ALA A 67 -9.33 23.83 -3.82
C ALA A 67 -8.38 24.93 -3.33
N LEU A 68 -7.07 24.64 -3.25
CA LEU A 68 -6.04 25.62 -2.86
C LEU A 68 -5.74 26.64 -3.96
N GLY A 69 -5.84 26.24 -5.23
CA GLY A 69 -5.40 27.04 -6.38
C GLY A 69 -3.88 26.95 -6.60
N ASP A 70 -3.29 27.99 -7.17
CA ASP A 70 -1.87 27.99 -7.54
C ASP A 70 -0.96 27.88 -6.30
N ILE A 71 -0.32 26.73 -6.12
CA ILE A 71 0.57 26.45 -5.01
C ILE A 71 1.92 27.13 -5.28
N VAL A 72 2.38 27.92 -4.31
CA VAL A 72 3.58 28.75 -4.39
C VAL A 72 4.66 28.34 -3.39
N TYR A 73 4.31 27.51 -2.40
CA TYR A 73 5.24 27.01 -1.39
C TYR A 73 4.80 25.63 -0.87
N ALA A 74 5.78 24.80 -0.53
CA ALA A 74 5.58 23.49 0.08
C ALA A 74 6.69 23.23 1.11
N GLU A 75 6.30 23.04 2.37
CA GLU A 75 7.17 22.59 3.45
C GLU A 75 7.02 21.08 3.64
N LEU A 76 8.13 20.34 3.52
CA LEU A 76 8.16 18.89 3.57
C LEU A 76 8.90 18.38 4.80
N PRO A 77 8.56 17.18 5.32
CA PRO A 77 9.26 16.63 6.48
C PRO A 77 10.70 16.25 6.14
N GLU A 78 11.59 16.40 7.13
CA GLU A 78 12.99 16.02 7.01
C GLU A 78 13.20 14.51 6.92
N VAL A 79 14.16 14.11 6.10
CA VAL A 79 14.53 12.69 5.93
C VAL A 79 15.06 12.13 7.26
N GLY A 80 14.57 10.96 7.65
CA GLY A 80 14.89 10.31 8.93
C GLY A 80 13.93 10.64 10.06
N LYS A 81 13.00 11.59 9.87
CA LYS A 81 11.93 11.87 10.86
C LYS A 81 11.01 10.66 11.00
N GLU A 82 10.75 10.26 12.24
CA GLU A 82 9.71 9.29 12.58
C GLU A 82 8.37 10.01 12.66
N LEU A 83 7.35 9.44 12.00
CA LEU A 83 6.01 9.99 11.91
C LEU A 83 5.00 8.94 12.39
N HIS A 84 3.98 9.39 13.10
CA HIS A 84 2.79 8.62 13.45
C HIS A 84 1.62 9.01 12.52
N ALA A 85 0.68 8.10 12.31
CA ALA A 85 -0.55 8.39 11.57
C ALA A 85 -1.29 9.59 12.20
N GLY A 86 -1.62 10.59 11.38
CA GLY A 86 -2.25 11.83 11.81
C GLY A 86 -1.30 12.94 12.27
N ASP A 87 0.01 12.70 12.34
CA ASP A 87 0.99 13.77 12.64
C ASP A 87 0.98 14.85 11.56
N SER A 88 1.09 16.13 11.96
CA SER A 88 1.39 17.22 11.03
C SER A 88 2.87 17.16 10.61
N VAL A 89 3.12 17.16 9.31
CA VAL A 89 4.45 16.90 8.74
C VAL A 89 5.05 18.09 8.01
N GLY A 90 4.23 19.10 7.70
CA GLY A 90 4.55 20.26 6.89
C GLY A 90 3.28 20.94 6.40
N ALA A 91 3.39 21.78 5.38
CA ALA A 91 2.27 22.56 4.84
C ALA A 91 2.45 22.86 3.35
N VAL A 92 1.33 23.10 2.64
CA VAL A 92 1.30 23.67 1.30
C VAL A 92 0.60 25.02 1.33
N GLU A 93 1.15 25.99 0.62
CA GLU A 93 0.59 27.34 0.56
C GLU A 93 0.35 27.78 -0.88
N SER A 94 -0.79 28.43 -1.09
CA SER A 94 -1.16 29.13 -2.31
C SER A 94 -1.22 30.63 -2.07
N VAL A 95 -1.53 31.40 -3.12
CA VAL A 95 -1.79 32.84 -2.99
C VAL A 95 -3.05 33.16 -2.17
N LYS A 96 -3.90 32.15 -1.90
CA LYS A 96 -5.22 32.34 -1.28
C LYS A 96 -5.40 31.62 0.06
N ALA A 97 -4.68 30.52 0.28
CA ALA A 97 -4.88 29.65 1.43
C ALA A 97 -3.58 28.93 1.80
N ALA A 98 -3.51 28.44 3.03
CA ALA A 98 -2.50 27.50 3.49
C ALA A 98 -3.21 26.25 4.03
N SER A 99 -2.63 25.08 3.83
CA SER A 99 -3.11 23.82 4.41
C SER A 99 -1.94 23.03 4.99
N ASP A 100 -2.08 22.61 6.24
CA ASP A 100 -1.22 21.60 6.84
C ASP A 100 -1.33 20.29 6.06
N ILE A 101 -0.25 19.51 6.06
CA ILE A 101 -0.20 18.15 5.53
C ILE A 101 -0.08 17.19 6.70
N TYR A 102 -0.89 16.13 6.70
CA TYR A 102 -0.86 15.10 7.73
C TYR A 102 -0.31 13.78 7.19
N SER A 103 0.35 13.00 8.05
CA SER A 103 0.82 11.66 7.69
C SER A 103 -0.35 10.68 7.62
N PRO A 104 -0.61 10.02 6.47
CA PRO A 104 -1.71 9.06 6.36
C PRO A 104 -1.47 7.78 7.16
N ILE A 105 -0.20 7.43 7.40
CA ILE A 105 0.23 6.23 8.13
C ILE A 105 1.52 6.53 8.91
N SER A 106 1.85 5.66 9.86
CA SER A 106 3.07 5.68 10.65
C SER A 106 4.27 5.14 9.86
N GLY A 107 5.41 5.81 9.98
CA GLY A 107 6.60 5.50 9.18
C GLY A 107 7.86 6.27 9.56
N ILE A 108 8.92 6.05 8.80
CA ILE A 108 10.14 6.88 8.83
C ILE A 108 10.31 7.50 7.45
N VAL A 109 10.48 8.81 7.37
CA VAL A 109 10.69 9.52 6.11
C VAL A 109 12.00 9.04 5.47
N THR A 110 11.92 8.47 4.28
CA THR A 110 13.10 7.98 3.54
C THR A 110 13.55 8.94 2.45
N GLU A 111 12.64 9.76 1.94
CA GLU A 111 12.89 10.67 0.81
C GLU A 111 11.88 11.82 0.86
N LYS A 112 12.30 13.04 0.51
CA LYS A 112 11.41 14.18 0.25
C LYS A 112 11.59 14.67 -1.18
N ASN A 113 10.52 15.20 -1.78
CA ASN A 113 10.57 15.66 -3.16
C ASN A 113 11.17 17.08 -3.26
N ILE A 114 12.48 17.16 -3.39
CA ILE A 114 13.22 18.43 -3.55
C ILE A 114 12.80 19.22 -4.81
N GLU A 115 12.25 18.55 -5.83
CA GLU A 115 11.74 19.21 -7.03
C GLU A 115 10.47 20.00 -6.70
N VAL A 116 9.61 19.48 -5.81
CA VAL A 116 8.42 20.20 -5.32
C VAL A 116 8.79 21.37 -4.43
N GLU A 117 9.78 21.26 -3.55
CA GLU A 117 10.25 22.40 -2.73
C GLU A 117 10.76 23.56 -3.62
N SER A 118 11.45 23.23 -4.72
CA SER A 118 11.99 24.23 -5.65
C SER A 118 11.00 24.70 -6.73
N ASN A 119 9.99 23.88 -7.07
CA ASN A 119 8.95 24.18 -8.03
C ASN A 119 7.57 23.66 -7.55
N PRO A 120 6.91 24.36 -6.60
CA PRO A 120 5.67 23.91 -6.00
C PRO A 120 4.51 23.74 -7.00
N SER A 121 4.57 24.40 -8.16
CA SER A 121 3.59 24.25 -9.25
C SER A 121 3.46 22.83 -9.81
N LEU A 122 4.42 21.94 -9.52
CA LEU A 122 4.32 20.52 -9.87
C LEU A 122 3.13 19.84 -9.22
N ILE A 123 2.75 20.25 -8.01
CA ILE A 123 1.58 19.71 -7.31
C ILE A 123 0.31 20.00 -8.11
N ASN A 124 0.16 21.22 -8.63
CA ASN A 124 -0.98 21.58 -9.48
C ASN A 124 -0.97 20.86 -10.83
N LYS A 125 0.21 20.68 -11.45
CA LYS A 125 0.32 20.09 -12.80
C LYS A 125 0.20 18.57 -12.81
N SER A 126 0.60 17.90 -11.74
CA SER A 126 0.80 16.45 -11.71
C SER A 126 0.70 15.90 -10.29
N ALA A 127 -0.43 16.14 -9.63
CA ALA A 127 -0.66 15.80 -8.22
C ALA A 127 -0.29 14.36 -7.83
N ILE A 128 -0.50 13.39 -8.73
CA ILE A 128 -0.26 11.96 -8.46
C ILE A 128 1.15 11.50 -8.87
N ASP A 129 1.70 12.03 -9.97
CA ASP A 129 2.92 11.47 -10.59
C ASP A 129 4.15 12.27 -10.15
N LYS A 130 4.27 13.54 -10.54
CA LYS A 130 5.44 14.38 -10.18
C LYS A 130 5.27 15.18 -8.89
N GLY A 131 4.03 15.34 -8.43
CA GLY A 131 3.65 16.14 -7.27
C GLY A 131 3.64 15.37 -5.94
N TRP A 132 4.24 14.18 -5.89
CA TRP A 132 4.42 13.47 -4.61
C TRP A 132 5.27 14.32 -3.65
N LEU A 133 5.00 14.23 -2.35
CA LEU A 133 5.60 15.09 -1.34
C LEU A 133 6.76 14.39 -0.64
N TYR A 134 6.53 13.21 -0.09
CA TYR A 134 7.56 12.45 0.61
C TYR A 134 7.29 10.94 0.51
N LYS A 135 8.31 10.15 0.86
CA LYS A 135 8.22 8.70 0.96
C LYS A 135 8.50 8.25 2.38
N LEU A 136 7.79 7.21 2.80
CA LEU A 136 7.90 6.58 4.10
C LEU A 136 8.37 5.13 3.93
N LYS A 137 9.17 4.67 4.89
CA LYS A 137 9.26 3.25 5.23
C LYS A 137 8.09 2.91 6.16
N VAL A 138 7.19 2.04 5.70
CA VAL A 138 5.97 1.68 6.44
C VAL A 138 6.30 0.97 7.76
N LYS A 139 5.71 1.42 8.88
CA LYS A 139 5.83 0.77 10.19
C LYS A 139 4.67 -0.18 10.50
N ASP A 140 3.44 0.22 10.22
CA ASP A 140 2.25 -0.61 10.42
C ASP A 140 1.36 -0.60 9.16
N VAL A 141 1.26 -1.74 8.50
CA VAL A 141 0.45 -1.92 7.29
C VAL A 141 -1.06 -1.95 7.62
N ASN A 142 -1.43 -2.20 8.89
CA ASN A 142 -2.85 -2.28 9.27
C ASN A 142 -3.55 -0.92 9.24
N GLU A 143 -2.83 0.18 9.40
CA GLU A 143 -3.37 1.55 9.34
C GLU A 143 -4.00 1.85 7.96
N LEU A 144 -3.55 1.17 6.89
CA LEU A 144 -4.16 1.29 5.56
C LEU A 144 -5.62 0.86 5.51
N LYS A 145 -6.07 0.01 6.44
CA LYS A 145 -7.48 -0.44 6.53
C LYS A 145 -8.42 0.66 7.00
N GLU A 146 -7.88 1.69 7.64
CA GLU A 146 -8.64 2.85 8.12
C GLU A 146 -8.80 3.92 7.03
N LEU A 147 -8.04 3.80 5.94
CA LEU A 147 -8.05 4.72 4.82
C LEU A 147 -9.10 4.34 3.77
N MET A 148 -9.52 5.33 2.99
CA MET A 148 -10.47 5.14 1.89
C MET A 148 -9.75 4.60 0.65
N ASN A 149 -10.37 3.65 -0.04
CA ASN A 149 -9.94 3.33 -1.41
C ASN A 149 -10.48 4.37 -2.41
N GLU A 150 -10.08 4.26 -3.68
CA GLU A 150 -10.54 5.15 -4.76
C GLU A 150 -12.06 5.32 -4.81
N THR A 151 -12.81 4.22 -4.72
CA THR A 151 -14.28 4.26 -4.82
C THR A 151 -14.91 4.99 -3.63
N ALA A 152 -14.42 4.75 -2.42
CA ALA A 152 -14.89 5.43 -1.22
C ALA A 152 -14.52 6.93 -1.25
N TYR A 153 -13.33 7.27 -1.73
CA TYR A 153 -12.88 8.66 -1.86
C TYR A 153 -13.69 9.45 -2.89
N GLU A 154 -14.03 8.84 -4.03
CA GLU A 154 -14.91 9.47 -5.03
C GLU A 154 -16.32 9.75 -4.49
N ALA A 155 -16.86 8.86 -3.65
CA ALA A 155 -18.13 9.10 -2.97
C ALA A 155 -18.00 10.23 -1.93
N TYR A 156 -16.91 10.24 -1.16
CA TYR A 156 -16.61 11.25 -0.15
C TYR A 156 -16.52 12.67 -0.75
N LYS A 157 -15.75 12.85 -1.84
CA LYS A 157 -15.64 14.15 -2.53
C LYS A 157 -17.01 14.69 -2.98
N LYS A 158 -17.86 13.82 -3.54
CA LYS A 158 -19.20 14.23 -3.99
C LYS A 158 -20.09 14.67 -2.83
N MET A 159 -19.96 14.04 -1.67
CA MET A 159 -20.68 14.47 -0.47
C MET A 159 -20.22 15.85 -0.02
N GLU A 160 -18.90 16.10 0.05
CA GLU A 160 -18.36 17.43 0.41
C GLU A 160 -18.71 18.52 -0.59
N GLU A 161 -18.69 18.23 -1.90
CA GLU A 161 -19.14 19.16 -2.94
C GLU A 161 -20.61 19.53 -2.79
N GLN A 162 -21.46 18.58 -2.41
CA GLN A 162 -22.88 18.81 -2.15
C GLN A 162 -23.12 19.60 -0.87
N GLU A 163 -22.36 19.31 0.19
CA GLU A 163 -22.39 20.07 1.44
C GLU A 163 -21.92 21.51 1.26
N ALA A 164 -20.90 21.76 0.43
CA ALA A 164 -20.41 23.10 0.12
C ALA A 164 -21.36 23.92 -0.79
N ALA A 165 -22.28 23.25 -1.49
CA ALA A 165 -23.26 23.90 -2.36
C ALA A 165 -24.55 24.31 -1.62
N HIS A 166 -24.72 23.92 -0.36
CA HIS A 166 -25.88 24.22 0.47
C HIS A 166 -25.61 25.35 1.47
#